data_AF-A0A838JD01-F1
#
_entry.id   AF-A0A838JD01-F1
#
_cell.length_a   1.000
_cell.length_b   1.000
_cell.length_c   1.000
_cell.angle_alpha   90.00
_cell.angle_beta   90.00
_cell.angle_gamma   90.00
#
_symmetry.space_group_name_H-M   'P 1'
#
loop_
_entity.id
_entity.type
_entity.pdbx_description
1 polymer ?
#
loop_
_entity_poly.entity_id
_entity_poly.type
_entity_poly.pdbx_seq_one_letter_code
_entity_poly.pdbx_strand_id
1 'polypeptide(L)'
;MNTFLGRDDLKPTHPNDVQPGLNKIVVATVHYGHQEMIMEKDVPVLMRDGITLYVNVFRPDKPGTFPVVMSADAYGKDTKAFFEAVRPLWPTIGVIPASDFTPMESPDPGFWVPNDYVVIKVAVRGSSNSEGALRSWSALEAQDYYEVIEWAGVQEWSNGNVGTNGVSYLSVTQWLVA
;
A
#
# COMPACT_ATOMS: atom_id res chain seq x y z
N MET A 1 -9.42 16.10 23.59
CA MET A 1 -8.97 16.55 22.25
C MET A 1 -9.26 15.43 21.27
N ASN A 2 -9.88 15.72 20.13
CA ASN A 2 -10.18 14.71 19.13
C ASN A 2 -8.87 14.31 18.44
N THR A 3 -8.35 13.12 18.76
CA THR A 3 -7.04 12.62 18.30
C THR A 3 -6.97 12.37 16.80
N PHE A 4 -8.10 12.47 16.09
CA PHE A 4 -8.22 12.27 14.66
C PHE A 4 -8.23 13.56 13.83
N LEU A 5 -8.35 14.74 14.47
CA LEU A 5 -8.21 15.98 13.72
C LEU A 5 -6.73 16.16 13.38
N GLY A 6 -6.41 16.02 12.10
CA GLY A 6 -5.07 16.21 11.57
C GLY A 6 -4.58 17.65 11.68
N ARG A 7 -3.38 17.86 11.15
CA ARG A 7 -2.65 19.12 11.25
C ARG A 7 -2.69 19.90 9.95
N ASP A 8 -3.75 20.67 9.76
CA ASP A 8 -3.96 21.47 8.54
C ASP A 8 -2.84 22.52 8.29
N ASP A 9 -2.03 22.82 9.32
CA ASP A 9 -0.83 23.66 9.20
C ASP A 9 0.34 22.99 8.45
N LEU A 10 0.32 21.67 8.32
CA LEU A 10 1.34 20.92 7.59
C LEU A 10 1.13 20.99 6.08
N LYS A 11 2.22 21.01 5.33
CA LYS A 11 2.19 20.87 3.87
C LYS A 11 2.16 19.38 3.50
N PRO A 12 1.16 18.90 2.75
CA PRO A 12 1.14 17.53 2.24
C PRO A 12 2.36 17.22 1.37
N THR A 13 2.90 16.01 1.54
CA THR A 13 3.98 15.48 0.69
C THR A 13 3.40 15.08 -0.66
N HIS A 14 4.03 15.50 -1.75
CA HIS A 14 3.64 15.03 -3.07
C HIS A 14 4.30 13.64 -3.33
N PRO A 15 3.58 12.62 -3.83
CA PRO A 15 4.15 11.27 -4.01
C PRO A 15 5.41 11.21 -4.87
N ASN A 16 5.54 12.09 -5.88
CA ASN A 16 6.73 12.16 -6.73
C ASN A 16 7.99 12.67 -6.02
N ASP A 17 7.86 13.29 -4.85
CA ASP A 17 9.01 13.78 -4.08
C ASP A 17 9.64 12.67 -3.21
N VAL A 18 8.92 11.55 -3.01
CA VAL A 18 9.35 10.43 -2.16
C VAL A 18 10.43 9.59 -2.84
N GLN A 19 11.55 9.42 -2.13
CA GLN A 19 12.71 8.64 -2.57
C GLN A 19 12.67 7.19 -2.05
N PRO A 20 13.39 6.24 -2.65
CA PRO A 20 13.59 4.92 -2.07
C PRO A 20 14.12 4.99 -0.62
N GLY A 21 13.67 4.08 0.24
CA GLY A 21 14.01 4.05 1.67
C GLY A 21 12.97 4.72 2.57
N LEU A 22 13.38 5.07 3.80
CA LEU A 22 12.50 5.63 4.83
C LEU A 22 12.25 7.12 4.59
N ASN A 23 10.98 7.50 4.52
CA ASN A 23 10.53 8.88 4.36
C ASN A 23 9.52 9.21 5.47
N LYS A 24 9.65 10.38 6.08
CA LYS A 24 8.58 10.97 6.88
C LYS A 24 7.71 11.81 5.96
N ILE A 25 6.44 11.45 5.83
CA ILE A 25 5.52 12.06 4.89
C ILE A 25 4.30 12.64 5.60
N VAL A 26 3.66 13.59 4.95
CA VAL A 26 2.35 14.14 5.35
C VAL A 26 1.34 13.75 4.27
N VAL A 27 0.35 12.94 4.64
CA VAL A 27 -0.72 12.53 3.75
C VAL A 27 -1.93 13.46 3.94
N ALA A 28 -2.38 14.09 2.85
CA ALA A 28 -3.68 14.74 2.82
C ALA A 28 -4.77 13.65 2.75
N THR A 29 -5.34 13.33 3.91
CA THR A 29 -6.30 12.23 4.02
C THR A 29 -7.72 12.69 3.69
N VAL A 30 -8.56 11.75 3.27
CA VAL A 30 -9.99 12.01 3.03
C VAL A 30 -10.75 12.27 4.33
N HIS A 31 -10.36 11.63 5.43
CA HIS A 31 -11.17 11.53 6.65
C HIS A 31 -10.63 12.32 7.85
N TYR A 32 -9.31 12.55 7.89
CA TYR A 32 -8.60 12.94 9.11
C TYR A 32 -7.71 14.18 8.90
N GLY A 33 -7.92 14.96 7.83
CA GLY A 33 -7.07 16.11 7.50
C GLY A 33 -5.65 15.69 7.11
N HIS A 34 -4.64 16.53 7.38
CA HIS A 34 -3.24 16.19 7.09
C HIS A 34 -2.63 15.34 8.21
N GLN A 35 -2.10 14.16 7.86
CA GLN A 35 -1.60 13.17 8.80
C GLN A 35 -0.13 12.84 8.55
N GLU A 36 0.69 12.90 9.60
CA GLU A 36 2.10 12.51 9.57
C GLU A 36 2.22 10.97 9.67
N MET A 37 3.06 10.36 8.84
CA MET A 37 3.37 8.94 8.92
C MET A 37 4.73 8.62 8.29
N ILE A 38 5.20 7.39 8.48
CA ILE A 38 6.35 6.86 7.78
C ILE A 38 5.90 6.15 6.50
N MET A 39 6.60 6.41 5.39
CA MET A 39 6.56 5.61 4.18
C MET A 39 7.97 5.06 3.89
N GLU A 40 8.13 3.74 3.93
CA GLU A 40 9.31 3.06 3.43
C GLU A 40 9.03 2.61 1.99
N LYS A 41 9.71 3.25 1.04
CA LYS A 41 9.51 3.04 -0.40
C LYS A 41 10.56 2.06 -0.94
N ASP A 42 10.14 1.17 -1.84
CA ASP A 42 11.00 0.17 -2.48
C ASP A 42 11.74 -0.74 -1.48
N VAL A 43 11.01 -1.26 -0.48
CA VAL A 43 11.52 -2.26 0.45
C VAL A 43 11.66 -3.60 -0.28
N PRO A 44 12.85 -4.21 -0.34
CA PRO A 44 13.06 -5.48 -1.02
C PRO A 44 12.62 -6.66 -0.16
N VAL A 45 11.94 -7.63 -0.77
CA VAL A 45 11.58 -8.92 -0.18
C VAL A 45 12.11 -10.03 -1.09
N LEU A 46 13.03 -10.84 -0.56
CA LEU A 46 13.66 -11.94 -1.29
C LEU A 46 12.72 -13.16 -1.30
N MET A 47 12.39 -13.64 -2.50
CA MET A 47 11.56 -14.82 -2.70
C MET A 47 12.39 -16.11 -2.66
N ARG A 48 11.71 -17.25 -2.50
CA ARG A 48 12.30 -18.60 -2.46
C ARG A 48 13.23 -18.94 -3.63
N ASP A 49 12.98 -18.37 -4.81
CA ASP A 49 13.73 -18.61 -6.04
C ASP A 49 14.84 -17.57 -6.29
N GLY A 50 15.09 -16.71 -5.30
CA GLY A 50 16.19 -15.75 -5.29
C GLY A 50 15.88 -14.42 -5.98
N ILE A 51 14.68 -14.23 -6.52
CA ILE A 51 14.28 -12.92 -7.05
C ILE A 51 13.83 -11.98 -5.94
N THR A 52 13.85 -10.69 -6.24
CA THR A 52 13.36 -9.65 -5.33
C THR A 52 12.01 -9.09 -5.79
N LEU A 53 11.03 -9.09 -4.89
CA LEU A 53 9.84 -8.25 -5.01
C LEU A 53 10.03 -6.96 -4.21
N TYR A 54 9.39 -5.88 -4.67
CA TYR A 54 9.44 -4.58 -3.99
C TYR A 54 8.08 -4.21 -3.43
N VAL A 55 8.09 -3.72 -2.19
CA VAL A 55 6.89 -3.24 -1.50
C VAL A 55 7.07 -1.80 -1.02
N ASN A 56 5.95 -1.10 -0.85
CA ASN A 56 5.90 0.15 -0.07
C ASN A 56 5.21 -0.14 1.27
N VAL A 57 5.77 0.36 2.37
CA VAL A 57 5.23 0.19 3.73
C VAL A 57 4.85 1.55 4.28
N PHE A 58 3.58 1.76 4.60
CA PHE A 58 3.08 2.94 5.30
C PHE A 58 2.75 2.56 6.74
N ARG A 59 3.27 3.28 7.74
CA ARG A 59 3.07 2.93 9.14
C ARG A 59 3.10 4.15 10.08
N PRO A 60 2.55 4.04 11.29
CA PRO A 60 2.64 5.11 12.28
C PRO A 60 4.09 5.51 12.60
N ASP A 61 4.36 6.82 12.74
CA ASP A 61 5.66 7.35 13.21
C ASP A 61 5.75 7.31 14.74
N LYS A 62 5.57 6.12 15.31
CA LYS A 62 5.69 5.88 16.75
C LYS A 62 6.13 4.44 17.03
N PRO A 63 6.80 4.18 18.18
CA PRO A 63 7.11 2.82 18.61
C PRO A 63 5.82 2.00 18.83
N GLY A 64 5.88 0.72 18.49
CA GLY A 64 4.78 -0.22 18.70
C GLY A 64 4.70 -1.28 17.61
N THR A 65 3.83 -2.26 17.83
CA THR A 65 3.45 -3.26 16.84
C THR A 65 2.00 -3.03 16.43
N PHE A 66 1.72 -3.17 15.14
CA PHE A 66 0.43 -2.82 14.54
C PHE A 66 -0.07 -3.95 13.64
N PRO A 67 -1.40 -4.13 13.52
CA PRO A 67 -1.98 -5.00 12.51
C PRO A 67 -1.64 -4.49 11.09
N VAL A 68 -1.49 -5.43 10.15
CA VAL A 68 -1.10 -5.13 8.77
C VAL A 68 -2.28 -5.29 7.82
N VAL A 69 -2.51 -4.29 6.98
CA VAL A 69 -3.38 -4.35 5.81
C VAL A 69 -2.51 -4.43 4.56
N MET A 70 -2.68 -5.48 3.77
CA MET A 70 -1.83 -5.74 2.60
C MET A 70 -2.66 -5.84 1.31
N SER A 71 -2.09 -5.34 0.22
CA SER A 71 -2.64 -5.53 -1.12
C SER A 71 -1.55 -5.81 -2.15
N ALA A 72 -1.85 -6.63 -3.16
CA ALA A 72 -0.91 -7.01 -4.21
C ALA A 72 -1.58 -7.05 -5.59
N ASP A 73 -0.92 -6.44 -6.57
CA ASP A 73 -1.29 -6.47 -8.00
C ASP A 73 -0.10 -6.07 -8.89
N ALA A 74 -0.35 -6.04 -10.20
CA ALA A 74 0.60 -5.66 -11.24
C ALA A 74 0.34 -4.27 -11.85
N TYR A 75 -0.55 -3.46 -11.28
CA TYR A 75 -0.97 -2.16 -11.82
C TYR A 75 0.00 -1.02 -11.51
N GLY A 76 0.85 -1.22 -10.50
CA GLY A 76 1.94 -0.31 -10.15
C GLY A 76 1.77 0.29 -8.76
N LYS A 77 2.68 -0.07 -7.85
CA LYS A 77 2.60 0.30 -6.42
C LYS A 77 2.78 1.79 -6.11
N ASP A 78 3.30 2.57 -7.06
CA ASP A 78 3.56 4.01 -6.92
C ASP A 78 2.60 4.87 -7.77
N THR A 79 1.60 4.25 -8.39
CA THR A 79 0.64 4.98 -9.23
C THR A 79 -0.30 5.80 -8.36
N LYS A 80 -0.67 7.00 -8.82
CA LYS A 80 -1.79 7.75 -8.26
C LYS A 80 -3.08 7.23 -8.90
N ALA A 81 -4.12 7.01 -8.10
CA ALA A 81 -5.44 6.70 -8.63
C ALA A 81 -5.91 7.80 -9.61
N PHE A 82 -6.35 7.41 -10.80
CA PHE A 82 -6.70 8.34 -11.88
C PHE A 82 -8.21 8.60 -11.99
N PHE A 83 -9.01 8.10 -11.05
CA PHE A 83 -10.49 8.12 -11.11
C PHE A 83 -11.09 9.50 -11.40
N GLU A 84 -10.62 10.55 -10.71
CA GLU A 84 -11.11 11.91 -10.94
C GLU A 84 -10.72 12.44 -12.32
N ALA A 85 -9.51 12.12 -12.81
CA ALA A 85 -9.04 12.57 -14.11
C ALA A 85 -9.80 11.90 -15.28
N VAL A 86 -10.26 10.65 -15.10
CA VAL A 86 -10.99 9.92 -16.16
C VAL A 86 -12.49 10.09 -16.11
N ARG A 87 -13.05 10.77 -15.11
CA ARG A 87 -14.50 10.96 -14.97
C ARG A 87 -15.18 11.56 -16.21
N PRO A 88 -14.60 12.53 -16.96
CA PRO A 88 -15.18 12.99 -18.23
C PRO A 88 -15.25 11.92 -19.32
N LEU A 89 -14.34 10.94 -19.27
CA LEU A 89 -14.25 9.83 -20.22
C LEU A 89 -15.05 8.60 -19.75
N TRP A 90 -15.27 8.46 -18.45
CA TRP A 90 -15.99 7.36 -17.83
C TRP A 90 -16.97 7.88 -16.76
N PRO A 91 -18.12 8.45 -17.17
CA PRO A 91 -19.02 9.17 -16.26
C PRO A 91 -19.75 8.28 -15.25
N THR A 92 -19.80 6.96 -15.48
CA THR A 92 -20.48 6.00 -14.61
C THR A 92 -19.61 5.49 -13.46
N ILE A 93 -18.36 5.92 -13.36
CA ILE A 93 -17.43 5.47 -12.31
C ILE A 93 -17.79 6.00 -10.90
N GLY A 94 -18.61 7.03 -10.82
CA GLY A 94 -19.01 7.66 -9.56
C GLY A 94 -17.95 8.61 -8.99
N VAL A 95 -18.00 8.83 -7.68
CA VAL A 95 -17.03 9.63 -6.92
C VAL A 95 -16.22 8.67 -6.07
N ILE A 96 -14.90 8.68 -6.24
CA ILE A 96 -13.99 7.76 -5.55
C ILE A 96 -12.95 8.60 -4.80
N PRO A 97 -13.25 9.05 -3.57
CA PRO A 97 -12.31 9.82 -2.79
C PRO A 97 -11.20 8.93 -2.25
N ALA A 98 -9.94 9.33 -2.44
CA ALA A 98 -8.77 8.67 -1.91
C ALA A 98 -7.63 9.68 -1.73
N SER A 99 -6.70 9.40 -0.82
CA SER A 99 -5.47 10.18 -0.71
C SER A 99 -4.56 10.00 -1.93
N ASP A 100 -3.65 10.95 -2.17
CA ASP A 100 -2.66 10.89 -3.25
C ASP A 100 -1.71 9.68 -3.17
N PHE A 101 -1.65 9.03 -2.00
CA PHE A 101 -0.85 7.82 -1.75
C PHE A 101 -1.66 6.53 -1.91
N THR A 102 -2.80 6.58 -2.60
CA THR A 102 -3.64 5.41 -2.87
C THR A 102 -3.50 5.00 -4.32
N PRO A 103 -2.72 3.95 -4.63
CA PRO A 103 -2.78 3.32 -5.94
C PRO A 103 -4.18 2.80 -6.24
N MET A 104 -4.46 2.58 -7.53
CA MET A 104 -5.78 2.14 -7.98
C MET A 104 -6.30 0.99 -7.11
N GLU A 105 -7.55 1.11 -6.67
CA GLU A 105 -8.30 0.06 -5.95
C GLU A 105 -7.71 -0.39 -4.61
N SER A 106 -6.67 0.31 -4.13
CA SER A 106 -5.89 -0.10 -2.96
C SER A 106 -6.47 0.42 -1.65
N PRO A 107 -6.14 -0.21 -0.52
CA PRO A 107 -6.39 0.36 0.80
C PRO A 107 -5.66 1.71 0.96
N ASP A 108 -6.40 2.77 1.28
CA ASP A 108 -5.85 4.12 1.45
C ASP A 108 -5.03 4.22 2.75
N PRO A 109 -3.71 4.46 2.71
CA PRO A 109 -2.91 4.64 3.93
C PRO A 109 -3.37 5.84 4.76
N GLY A 110 -3.97 6.86 4.15
CA GLY A 110 -4.57 8.00 4.83
C GLY A 110 -5.82 7.65 5.65
N PHE A 111 -6.45 6.49 5.42
CA PHE A 111 -7.48 5.96 6.31
C PHE A 111 -6.90 5.01 7.35
N TRP A 112 -6.11 4.01 6.91
CA TRP A 112 -5.70 2.92 7.78
C TRP A 112 -4.61 3.32 8.79
N VAL A 113 -3.59 4.10 8.38
CA VAL A 113 -2.46 4.44 9.25
C VAL A 113 -2.87 5.32 10.44
N PRO A 114 -3.75 6.34 10.29
CA PRO A 114 -4.28 7.07 11.43
C PRO A 114 -5.11 6.21 12.42
N ASN A 115 -5.57 5.03 12.00
CA ASN A 115 -6.26 4.05 12.84
C ASN A 115 -5.31 2.99 13.42
N ASP A 116 -4.00 3.27 13.45
CA ASP A 116 -2.97 2.38 13.99
C ASP A 116 -2.83 1.04 13.26
N TYR A 117 -2.96 1.07 11.92
CA TYR A 117 -2.59 -0.03 11.04
C TYR A 117 -1.32 0.29 10.25
N VAL A 118 -0.59 -0.75 9.87
CA VAL A 118 0.39 -0.68 8.77
C VAL A 118 -0.33 -0.99 7.46
N VAL A 119 -0.01 -0.27 6.38
CA VAL A 119 -0.46 -0.61 5.02
C VAL A 119 0.73 -1.02 4.17
N ILE A 120 0.65 -2.18 3.52
CA ILE A 120 1.68 -2.66 2.60
C ILE A 120 1.09 -2.75 1.20
N LYS A 121 1.77 -2.09 0.27
CA LYS A 121 1.50 -2.21 -1.16
C LYS A 121 2.57 -3.03 -1.84
N VAL A 122 2.18 -4.19 -2.36
CA VAL A 122 3.08 -5.14 -3.02
C VAL A 122 3.02 -4.93 -4.53
N ALA A 123 4.18 -4.78 -5.16
CA ALA A 123 4.32 -4.99 -6.60
C ALA A 123 4.64 -6.47 -6.84
N VAL A 124 3.71 -7.19 -7.45
CA VAL A 124 3.90 -8.62 -7.77
C VAL A 124 5.06 -8.84 -8.75
N ARG A 125 5.51 -10.08 -8.88
CA ARG A 125 6.57 -10.50 -9.80
C ARG A 125 6.36 -9.93 -11.20
N GLY A 126 7.40 -9.34 -11.78
CA GLY A 126 7.38 -8.72 -13.10
C GLY A 126 6.58 -7.41 -13.20
N SER A 127 6.31 -6.73 -12.09
CA SER A 127 5.66 -5.41 -12.06
C SER A 127 6.47 -4.37 -11.29
N SER A 128 6.34 -3.09 -11.68
CA SER A 128 7.16 -2.00 -11.14
C SER A 128 8.66 -2.35 -11.16
N ASN A 129 9.33 -2.34 -10.00
CA ASN A 129 10.74 -2.70 -9.86
C ASN A 129 10.94 -4.20 -9.54
N SER A 130 9.85 -4.95 -9.31
CA SER A 130 9.91 -6.37 -8.97
C SER A 130 10.40 -7.22 -10.14
N GLU A 131 11.34 -8.10 -9.82
CA GLU A 131 12.04 -8.93 -10.80
C GLU A 131 11.15 -10.05 -11.36
N GLY A 132 11.68 -10.79 -12.32
CA GLY A 132 11.05 -11.99 -12.87
C GLY A 132 9.96 -11.70 -13.91
N ALA A 133 9.22 -12.76 -14.27
CA ALA A 133 8.19 -12.70 -15.29
C ALA A 133 6.79 -12.62 -14.68
N LEU A 134 5.99 -11.67 -15.16
CA LEU A 134 4.59 -11.53 -14.75
C LEU A 134 3.77 -12.75 -15.21
N ARG A 135 3.11 -13.39 -14.25
CA ARG A 135 2.17 -14.50 -14.47
C ARG A 135 0.92 -14.28 -13.62
N SER A 136 0.08 -13.39 -14.10
CA SER A 136 -1.12 -12.94 -13.38
C SER A 136 -2.04 -14.09 -13.00
N TRP A 137 -2.52 -14.05 -11.76
CA TRP A 137 -3.49 -14.98 -11.17
C TRP A 137 -3.05 -16.44 -11.26
N SER A 138 -1.75 -16.68 -11.13
CA SER A 138 -1.17 -18.00 -11.14
C SER A 138 -0.84 -18.50 -9.74
N ALA A 139 -0.62 -19.81 -9.61
CA ALA A 139 -0.12 -20.39 -8.37
C ALA A 139 1.25 -19.83 -7.96
N LEU A 140 2.07 -19.36 -8.91
CA LEU A 140 3.34 -18.70 -8.61
C LEU A 140 3.12 -17.34 -7.95
N GLU A 141 2.20 -16.53 -8.48
CA GLU A 141 1.86 -15.23 -7.88
C GLU A 141 1.26 -15.40 -6.48
N ALA A 142 0.41 -16.41 -6.28
CA ALA A 142 -0.13 -16.75 -4.96
C ALA A 142 0.97 -17.14 -3.96
N GLN A 143 1.94 -17.93 -4.42
CA GLN A 143 3.10 -18.35 -3.64
C GLN A 143 4.00 -17.19 -3.25
N ASP A 144 4.29 -16.28 -4.19
CA ASP A 144 5.02 -15.05 -3.92
C ASP A 144 4.27 -14.18 -2.90
N TYR A 145 2.94 -14.05 -3.05
CA TYR A 145 2.13 -13.24 -2.14
C TYR A 145 2.13 -13.81 -0.72
N TYR A 146 2.05 -15.15 -0.58
CA TYR A 146 2.19 -15.84 0.70
C TYR A 146 3.52 -15.50 1.39
N GLU A 147 4.64 -15.52 0.67
CA GLU A 147 5.95 -15.18 1.25
C GLU A 147 6.03 -13.74 1.75
N VAL A 148 5.41 -12.79 1.02
CA VAL A 148 5.35 -11.39 1.45
C VAL A 148 4.47 -11.23 2.70
N ILE A 149 3.38 -12.00 2.81
CA ILE A 149 2.53 -12.04 4.02
C ILE A 149 3.34 -12.54 5.23
N GLU A 150 4.04 -13.67 5.09
CA GLU A 150 4.88 -14.23 6.16
C GLU A 150 6.02 -13.28 6.55
N TRP A 151 6.66 -12.65 5.56
CA TRP A 151 7.67 -11.61 5.79
C TRP A 151 7.09 -10.44 6.60
N ALA A 152 5.90 -9.95 6.25
CA ALA A 152 5.25 -8.85 6.95
C ALA A 152 4.82 -9.22 8.38
N GLY A 153 4.47 -10.49 8.62
CA GLY A 153 4.08 -10.99 9.94
C GLY A 153 5.19 -10.92 10.99
N VAL A 154 6.46 -10.87 10.58
CA VAL A 154 7.61 -10.95 11.49
C VAL A 154 8.42 -9.65 11.62
N GLN A 155 7.97 -8.55 10.98
CA GLN A 155 8.66 -7.26 11.08
C GLN A 155 8.48 -6.64 12.47
N GLU A 156 9.43 -5.79 12.90
CA GLU A 156 9.42 -5.18 14.24
C GLU A 156 8.20 -4.28 14.52
N TRP A 157 7.58 -3.74 13.46
CA TRP A 157 6.38 -2.92 13.53
C TRP A 157 5.08 -3.73 13.38
N SER A 158 5.17 -5.04 13.16
CA SER A 158 4.02 -5.92 12.94
C SER A 158 3.61 -6.62 14.23
N ASN A 159 2.31 -6.77 14.46
CA ASN A 159 1.79 -7.55 15.59
C ASN A 159 1.55 -9.03 15.25
N GLY A 160 2.01 -9.49 14.08
CA GLY A 160 1.83 -10.86 13.59
C GLY A 160 0.53 -11.11 12.83
N ASN A 161 -0.45 -10.20 12.88
CA ASN A 161 -1.72 -10.34 12.17
C ASN A 161 -1.69 -9.57 10.85
N VAL A 162 -1.71 -10.29 9.74
CA VAL A 162 -1.76 -9.73 8.38
C VAL A 162 -3.12 -10.02 7.76
N GLY A 163 -3.87 -8.98 7.43
CA GLY A 163 -5.11 -9.05 6.68
C GLY A 163 -4.94 -8.49 5.27
N THR A 164 -5.48 -9.17 4.28
CA THR A 164 -5.45 -8.69 2.90
C THR A 164 -6.73 -7.91 2.55
N ASN A 165 -6.61 -6.89 1.70
CA ASN A 165 -7.73 -6.06 1.26
C ASN A 165 -7.44 -5.41 -0.10
N GLY A 166 -8.48 -5.10 -0.87
CA GLY A 166 -8.40 -4.45 -2.18
C GLY A 166 -9.48 -4.93 -3.14
N VAL A 167 -9.67 -4.20 -4.23
CA VAL A 167 -10.72 -4.42 -5.25
C VAL A 167 -10.15 -5.05 -6.52
N SER A 168 -10.97 -5.75 -7.32
CA SER A 168 -10.59 -6.30 -8.64
C SER A 168 -9.42 -7.29 -8.58
N TYR A 169 -8.31 -7.04 -9.29
CA TYR A 169 -7.10 -7.88 -9.24
C TYR A 169 -6.64 -8.10 -7.80
N LEU A 170 -6.68 -7.04 -6.99
CA LEU A 170 -6.29 -7.09 -5.59
C LEU A 170 -7.24 -8.00 -4.78
N SER A 171 -8.48 -8.22 -5.21
CA SER A 171 -9.40 -9.21 -4.63
C SER A 171 -9.12 -10.62 -5.14
N VAL A 172 -8.80 -10.78 -6.43
CA VAL A 172 -8.49 -12.09 -7.03
C VAL A 172 -7.27 -12.70 -6.36
N THR A 173 -6.22 -11.90 -6.13
CA THR A 173 -5.00 -12.38 -5.45
C THR A 173 -5.26 -12.85 -4.01
N GLN A 174 -6.28 -12.30 -3.33
CA GLN A 174 -6.69 -12.76 -1.99
C GLN A 174 -7.27 -14.17 -2.02
N TRP A 175 -8.14 -14.47 -2.98
CA TRP A 175 -8.71 -15.81 -3.13
C TRP A 175 -7.65 -16.86 -3.44
N LEU A 176 -6.60 -16.48 -4.16
CA LEU A 176 -5.54 -17.40 -4.55
C LEU A 176 -4.56 -17.71 -3.41
N VAL A 177 -4.36 -16.78 -2.48
CA VAL A 177 -3.40 -16.93 -1.38
C VAL A 177 -4.02 -17.52 -0.10
N ALA A 178 -5.36 -17.51 0.00
CA ALA A 178 -6.12 -17.96 1.19
C ALA A 178 -6.28 -19.48 1.30
#